data_AF-A0A218P9W0-F1
#
_entry.id   AF-A0A218P9W0-F1
#
_cell.length_a   1.000
_cell.length_b   1.000
_cell.length_c   1.000
_cell.angle_alpha   90.00
_cell.angle_beta   90.00
_cell.angle_gamma   90.00
#
_symmetry.space_group_name_H-M   'P 1'
#
loop_
_entity.id
_entity.type
_entity.pdbx_description
1 polymer ?
#
loop_
_entity_poly.entity_id
_entity_poly.type
_entity_poly.pdbx_seq_one_letter_code
_entity_poly.pdbx_strand_id
1 'polypeptide(L)'
;MGVLLKGIIKLIIVVLIISAIIYDHQTGVITVKTSDLLQKAGINTIDRDAYLKKYSEAFDCSKPYWRNWGPGIIKCDINESEINAIMPVAEKVKGRDILETAWNLHKWEVENTDYDYEKFMALEGGTLLPHEFLQKKKGVCRDYAVFNYAVMKALGYRDIYLAYISMSSSIWGHAVLVFKYNGTYYALDWWGPQKIDAHYAERWEGSLSIVILNDKGEVVSYVGVTPWEVINRLPQLTVMVIGILLIVLVLKY
;
A
#
# COMPACT_ATOMS: atom_id res chain seq x y z
N MET A 1 18.65 46.95 19.36
CA MET A 1 19.38 45.67 19.27
C MET A 1 18.47 44.44 19.16
N GLY A 2 17.33 44.37 19.87
CA GLY A 2 16.46 43.18 19.87
C GLY A 2 15.67 42.88 18.58
N VAL A 3 15.36 43.88 17.75
CA VAL A 3 14.59 43.66 16.50
C VAL A 3 15.45 43.05 15.39
N LEU A 4 16.68 43.56 15.24
CA LEU A 4 17.66 43.05 14.25
C LEU A 4 18.05 41.60 14.56
N LEU A 5 18.31 41.29 15.85
CA LEU A 5 18.65 39.94 16.29
C LEU A 5 17.50 38.95 16.07
N LYS A 6 16.24 39.36 16.34
CA LYS A 6 15.05 38.54 16.04
C LYS A 6 14.88 38.31 14.54
N GLY A 7 15.21 39.28 13.70
CA GLY A 7 15.20 39.14 12.24
C GLY A 7 16.23 38.14 11.74
N ILE A 8 17.46 38.22 12.24
CA ILE A 8 18.56 37.31 11.89
C ILE A 8 18.24 35.87 12.33
N ILE A 9 17.70 35.67 13.55
CA ILE A 9 17.30 34.34 14.03
C ILE A 9 16.20 33.73 13.15
N LYS A 10 15.18 34.52 12.78
CA LYS A 10 14.12 34.03 11.87
C LYS A 10 14.68 33.63 10.50
N LEU A 11 15.60 34.42 9.95
CA LEU A 11 16.23 34.12 8.66
C LEU A 11 17.05 32.82 8.73
N ILE A 12 17.82 32.62 9.80
CA ILE A 12 18.61 31.40 10.00
C ILE A 12 17.70 30.17 10.09
N ILE A 13 16.58 30.25 10.82
CA ILE A 13 15.61 29.15 10.92
C ILE A 13 15.02 28.80 9.55
N VAL A 14 14.62 29.81 8.76
CA VAL A 14 14.07 29.59 7.41
C VAL A 14 15.10 28.93 6.50
N VAL A 15 16.37 29.38 6.53
CA VAL A 15 17.45 28.77 5.75
C VAL A 15 17.68 27.33 6.16
N LEU A 16 17.70 27.03 7.46
CA LEU A 16 17.85 25.65 7.96
C LEU A 16 16.70 24.74 7.53
N ILE A 17 15.46 25.25 7.53
CA ILE A 17 14.29 24.50 7.04
C ILE A 17 14.42 24.22 5.55
N ILE A 18 14.78 25.22 4.74
CA ILE A 18 14.94 25.05 3.29
C ILE A 18 16.09 24.08 2.98
N SER A 19 17.24 24.21 3.65
CA SER A 19 18.36 23.30 3.49
C SER A 19 18.03 21.87 3.92
N ALA A 20 17.24 21.69 4.98
CA ALA A 20 16.74 20.38 5.39
C ALA A 20 15.80 19.78 4.34
N ILE A 21 14.88 20.58 3.76
CA ILE A 21 13.99 20.13 2.68
C ILE A 21 14.78 19.74 1.43
N ILE A 22 15.78 20.52 1.02
CA ILE A 22 16.62 20.22 -0.14
C ILE A 22 17.46 18.96 0.11
N TYR A 23 18.08 18.86 1.29
CA TYR A 23 18.86 17.68 1.68
C TYR A 23 17.98 16.42 1.73
N ASP A 24 16.76 16.54 2.24
CA ASP A 24 15.82 15.43 2.28
C ASP A 24 15.30 15.04 0.90
N HIS A 25 15.03 16.01 0.03
CA HIS A 25 14.68 15.72 -1.36
C HIS A 25 15.80 14.97 -2.10
N GLN A 26 17.07 15.23 -1.75
CA GLN A 26 18.22 14.58 -2.37
C GLN A 26 18.57 13.22 -1.75
N THR A 27 18.32 13.03 -0.45
CA THR A 27 18.82 11.86 0.30
C THR A 27 17.74 10.97 0.88
N GLY A 28 16.51 11.49 1.05
CA GLY A 28 15.40 10.84 1.74
C GLY A 28 15.61 10.59 3.23
N VAL A 29 16.76 11.00 3.81
CA VAL A 29 17.17 10.60 5.17
C VAL A 29 16.29 11.21 6.26
N ILE A 30 15.81 12.44 6.06
CA ILE A 30 14.94 13.11 7.03
C ILE A 30 13.52 12.54 6.91
N THR A 31 13.02 12.27 5.71
CA THR A 31 11.75 11.58 5.47
C THR A 31 11.78 10.19 6.08
N VAL A 32 12.84 9.40 5.88
CA VAL A 32 12.98 8.06 6.47
C VAL A 32 13.08 8.11 8.00
N LYS A 33 13.89 9.01 8.58
CA LYS A 33 13.99 9.15 10.04
C LYS A 33 12.72 9.73 10.67
N THR A 34 12.08 10.67 10.01
CA THR A 34 10.79 11.24 10.46
C THR A 34 9.71 10.18 10.37
N SER A 35 9.70 9.38 9.30
CA SER A 35 8.80 8.23 9.18
C SER A 35 9.06 7.18 10.25
N ASP A 36 10.33 6.84 10.54
CA ASP A 36 10.71 5.91 11.62
C ASP A 36 10.34 6.46 13.02
N LEU A 37 10.46 7.78 13.23
CA LEU A 37 10.02 8.44 14.47
C LEU A 37 8.50 8.55 14.61
N LEU A 38 7.81 8.84 13.51
CA LEU A 38 6.34 8.86 13.43
C LEU A 38 5.80 7.44 13.66
N GLN A 39 6.43 6.43 13.07
CA GLN A 39 6.15 5.01 13.30
C GLN A 39 6.41 4.58 14.75
N LYS A 40 7.54 4.97 15.35
CA LYS A 40 7.83 4.76 16.78
C LYS A 40 6.83 5.45 17.70
N ALA A 41 6.23 6.54 17.24
CA ALA A 41 5.17 7.26 17.94
C ALA A 41 3.74 6.83 17.52
N GLY A 42 3.61 5.84 16.64
CA GLY A 42 2.33 5.34 16.14
C GLY A 42 1.52 6.34 15.30
N ILE A 43 2.14 7.36 14.71
CA ILE A 43 1.53 8.24 13.72
C ILE A 43 1.79 7.69 12.33
N ASN A 44 0.73 7.33 11.62
CA ASN A 44 0.80 6.85 10.26
C ASN A 44 -0.10 7.70 9.35
N THR A 45 0.44 8.33 8.30
CA THR A 45 -0.35 9.18 7.39
C THR A 45 -0.28 8.66 5.95
N ILE A 46 -1.32 7.96 5.49
CA ILE A 46 -1.81 8.21 4.13
C ILE A 46 -2.95 9.20 4.27
N ASP A 47 -2.83 10.36 3.64
CA ASP A 47 -3.96 11.23 3.40
C ASP A 47 -4.92 10.50 2.43
N ARG A 48 -6.02 9.97 2.98
CA ARG A 48 -7.11 9.32 2.24
C ARG A 48 -7.53 10.19 1.05
N ASP A 49 -7.61 11.50 1.25
CA ASP A 49 -8.07 12.44 0.23
C ASP A 49 -6.98 12.65 -0.84
N ALA A 50 -5.69 12.57 -0.50
CA ALA A 50 -4.60 12.55 -1.47
C ALA A 50 -4.56 11.24 -2.29
N TYR A 51 -4.79 10.08 -1.66
CA TYR A 51 -4.92 8.80 -2.37
C TYR A 51 -6.13 8.83 -3.29
N LEU A 52 -7.29 9.22 -2.77
CA LEU A 52 -8.51 9.38 -3.56
C LEU A 52 -8.30 10.37 -4.69
N LYS A 53 -7.70 11.54 -4.48
CA LYS A 53 -7.43 12.53 -5.53
C LYS A 53 -6.49 12.00 -6.62
N LYS A 54 -5.45 11.26 -6.23
CA LYS A 54 -4.48 10.64 -7.16
C LYS A 54 -5.11 9.56 -8.04
N TYR A 55 -6.09 8.82 -7.51
CA TYR A 55 -6.71 7.68 -8.19
C TYR A 55 -8.18 7.91 -8.62
N SER A 56 -8.79 9.05 -8.27
CA SER A 56 -10.13 9.48 -8.70
C SER A 56 -10.11 10.03 -10.12
N GLU A 57 -8.96 10.58 -10.54
CA GLU A 57 -8.72 11.00 -11.91
C GLU A 57 -8.23 9.80 -12.73
N ALA A 58 -9.17 8.94 -13.15
CA ALA A 58 -9.28 8.38 -14.51
C ALA A 58 -10.03 7.03 -14.53
N PHE A 59 -11.28 7.05 -15.01
CA PHE A 59 -12.01 5.86 -15.49
C PHE A 59 -12.40 6.03 -16.96
N ASP A 60 -11.40 6.25 -17.81
CA ASP A 60 -11.52 6.27 -19.25
C ASP A 60 -10.91 4.98 -19.81
N CYS A 61 -11.73 3.94 -19.98
CA CYS A 61 -11.31 2.63 -20.46
C CYS A 61 -10.73 2.64 -21.90
N SER A 62 -10.63 3.80 -22.56
CA SER A 62 -9.84 3.96 -23.78
C SER A 62 -8.32 4.05 -23.51
N LYS A 63 -7.90 4.17 -22.25
CA LYS A 63 -6.48 4.22 -21.84
C LYS A 63 -5.98 2.88 -21.30
N PRO A 64 -4.72 2.51 -21.56
CA PRO A 64 -4.13 1.28 -21.01
C PRO A 64 -3.79 1.44 -19.53
N TYR A 65 -4.68 0.97 -18.63
CA TYR A 65 -4.49 1.09 -17.18
C TYR A 65 -3.55 0.07 -16.59
N TRP A 66 -3.31 -1.05 -17.26
CA TRP A 66 -2.29 -2.01 -16.86
C TRP A 66 -0.94 -1.34 -16.57
N ARG A 67 -0.60 -0.20 -17.19
CA ARG A 67 0.64 0.56 -16.90
C ARG A 67 0.68 1.25 -15.53
N ASN A 68 -0.47 1.51 -14.91
CA ASN A 68 -0.61 2.20 -13.62
C ASN A 68 -1.47 1.38 -12.66
N TRP A 69 -0.91 0.95 -11.52
CA TRP A 69 -1.68 0.30 -10.46
C TRP A 69 -2.91 1.13 -10.07
N GLY A 70 -4.08 0.50 -10.04
CA GLY A 70 -5.28 1.13 -9.54
C GLY A 70 -6.59 0.55 -10.09
N PRO A 71 -7.70 1.24 -9.80
CA PRO A 71 -9.04 0.85 -10.19
C PRO A 71 -9.28 0.51 -11.67
N GLY A 72 -8.54 1.19 -12.55
CA GLY A 72 -8.71 1.06 -13.99
C GLY A 72 -8.47 -0.36 -14.47
N ILE A 73 -7.55 -1.10 -13.84
CA ILE A 73 -7.28 -2.50 -14.20
C ILE A 73 -8.51 -3.37 -13.94
N ILE A 74 -9.14 -3.21 -12.77
CA ILE A 74 -10.33 -3.99 -12.41
C ILE A 74 -11.50 -3.68 -13.35
N LYS A 75 -11.71 -2.38 -13.62
CA LYS A 75 -12.89 -1.89 -14.36
C LYS A 75 -12.76 -2.08 -15.87
N CYS A 76 -11.58 -1.86 -16.42
CA CYS A 76 -11.37 -1.75 -17.87
C CYS A 76 -10.62 -2.95 -18.46
N ASP A 77 -9.67 -3.53 -17.72
CA ASP A 77 -8.73 -4.50 -18.28
C ASP A 77 -9.17 -5.96 -18.02
N ILE A 78 -9.82 -6.27 -16.90
CA ILE A 78 -10.36 -7.62 -16.60
C ILE A 78 -11.73 -7.84 -17.27
N ASN A 79 -11.69 -8.07 -18.59
CA ASN A 79 -12.84 -8.37 -19.46
C ASN A 79 -13.08 -9.89 -19.65
N GLU A 80 -14.08 -10.26 -20.45
CA GLU A 80 -14.44 -11.66 -20.70
C GLU A 80 -13.30 -12.49 -21.33
N SER A 81 -12.47 -11.88 -22.19
CA SER A 81 -11.31 -12.57 -22.78
C SER A 81 -10.28 -12.92 -21.71
N GLU A 82 -9.99 -12.00 -20.79
CA GLU A 82 -9.08 -12.28 -19.66
C GLU A 82 -9.62 -13.39 -18.76
N ILE A 83 -10.92 -13.33 -18.46
CA ILE A 83 -11.60 -14.34 -17.62
C ILE A 83 -11.55 -15.73 -18.29
N ASN A 84 -11.82 -15.81 -19.59
CA ASN A 84 -11.77 -17.05 -20.34
C ASN A 84 -10.35 -17.64 -20.39
N ALA A 85 -9.32 -16.78 -20.49
CA ALA A 85 -7.92 -17.23 -20.51
C ALA A 85 -7.47 -17.89 -19.20
N ILE A 86 -8.00 -17.45 -18.05
CA ILE A 86 -7.63 -17.98 -16.73
C ILE A 86 -8.59 -19.04 -16.20
N MET A 87 -9.71 -19.30 -16.89
CA MET A 87 -10.75 -20.22 -16.42
C MET A 87 -10.23 -21.62 -16.07
N PRO A 88 -9.30 -22.24 -16.83
CA PRO A 88 -8.75 -23.55 -16.46
C PRO A 88 -8.04 -23.56 -15.09
N VAL A 89 -7.39 -22.46 -14.71
CA VAL A 89 -6.81 -22.32 -13.38
C VAL A 89 -7.89 -22.09 -12.35
N ALA A 90 -8.84 -21.20 -12.63
CA ALA A 90 -9.95 -20.87 -11.73
C ALA A 90 -10.74 -22.13 -11.33
N GLU A 91 -11.12 -22.96 -12.30
CA GLU A 91 -11.81 -24.23 -12.07
C GLU A 91 -10.98 -25.20 -11.23
N LYS A 92 -9.67 -25.27 -11.46
CA LYS A 92 -8.75 -26.15 -10.72
C LYS A 92 -8.62 -25.75 -9.24
N VAL A 93 -8.66 -24.46 -8.92
CA VAL A 93 -8.48 -23.95 -7.54
C VAL A 93 -9.79 -23.80 -6.78
N LYS A 94 -10.94 -23.93 -7.45
CA LYS A 94 -12.26 -23.76 -6.82
C LYS A 94 -12.44 -24.70 -5.61
N GLY A 95 -12.57 -24.11 -4.43
CA GLY A 95 -12.93 -24.79 -3.18
C GLY A 95 -14.44 -24.79 -2.93
N ARG A 96 -14.85 -25.30 -1.76
CA ARG A 96 -16.27 -25.30 -1.33
C ARG A 96 -16.75 -23.89 -0.98
N ASP A 97 -15.85 -23.03 -0.52
CA ASP A 97 -16.09 -21.62 -0.21
C ASP A 97 -14.89 -20.75 -0.65
N ILE A 98 -15.02 -19.43 -0.45
CA ILE A 98 -13.98 -18.46 -0.85
C ILE A 98 -12.67 -18.65 -0.07
N LEU A 99 -12.73 -19.10 1.18
CA LEU A 99 -11.54 -19.29 2.01
C LEU A 99 -10.75 -20.51 1.54
N GLU A 100 -11.43 -21.61 1.26
CA GLU A 100 -10.81 -22.81 0.67
C GLU A 100 -10.27 -22.52 -0.74
N THR A 101 -11.03 -21.79 -1.57
CA THR A 101 -10.52 -21.33 -2.88
C THR A 101 -9.25 -20.49 -2.71
N ALA A 102 -9.19 -19.58 -1.74
CA ALA A 102 -8.02 -18.74 -1.53
C ALA A 102 -6.79 -19.55 -1.09
N TRP A 103 -6.97 -20.60 -0.27
CA TRP A 103 -5.89 -21.54 0.07
C TRP A 103 -5.43 -22.37 -1.13
N ASN A 104 -6.37 -22.87 -1.93
CA ASN A 104 -6.04 -23.63 -3.14
C ASN A 104 -5.31 -22.78 -4.18
N LEU A 105 -5.74 -21.51 -4.34
CA LEU A 105 -5.09 -20.55 -5.21
C LEU A 105 -3.68 -20.24 -4.72
N HIS A 106 -3.51 -19.94 -3.43
CA HIS A 106 -2.19 -19.75 -2.83
C HIS A 106 -1.25 -20.93 -3.10
N LYS A 107 -1.73 -22.15 -2.88
CA LYS A 107 -0.96 -23.36 -3.15
C LYS A 107 -0.58 -23.47 -4.62
N TRP A 108 -1.53 -23.21 -5.52
CA TRP A 108 -1.24 -23.22 -6.96
C TRP A 108 -0.17 -22.20 -7.33
N GLU A 109 -0.23 -20.98 -6.79
CA GLU A 109 0.78 -19.95 -7.04
C GLU A 109 2.17 -20.39 -6.59
N VAL A 110 2.29 -20.88 -5.35
CA VAL A 110 3.57 -21.37 -4.80
C VAL A 110 4.17 -22.50 -5.64
N GLU A 111 3.33 -23.35 -6.23
CA GLU A 111 3.77 -24.49 -7.05
C GLU A 111 4.04 -24.14 -8.51
N ASN A 112 3.50 -23.03 -9.03
CA ASN A 112 3.48 -22.75 -10.47
C ASN A 112 4.06 -21.41 -10.88
N THR A 113 4.42 -20.54 -9.93
CA THR A 113 4.85 -19.17 -10.20
C THR A 113 6.00 -18.73 -9.31
N ASP A 114 6.77 -17.75 -9.78
CA ASP A 114 7.89 -17.16 -9.04
C ASP A 114 7.72 -15.64 -8.83
N TYR A 115 8.38 -15.10 -7.80
CA TYR A 115 8.41 -13.66 -7.61
C TYR A 115 9.46 -13.00 -8.52
N ASP A 116 9.08 -11.89 -9.16
CA ASP A 116 9.94 -11.14 -10.07
C ASP A 116 10.78 -10.08 -9.35
N TYR A 117 11.81 -10.55 -8.63
CA TYR A 117 12.73 -9.67 -7.92
C TYR A 117 13.47 -8.70 -8.86
N GLU A 118 13.71 -9.07 -10.11
CA GLU A 118 14.35 -8.18 -11.09
C GLU A 118 13.41 -7.03 -11.46
N LYS A 119 12.15 -7.33 -11.83
CA LYS A 119 11.12 -6.32 -12.08
C LYS A 119 10.90 -5.42 -10.86
N PHE A 120 10.90 -6.01 -9.67
CA PHE A 120 10.76 -5.27 -8.40
C PHE A 120 11.93 -4.30 -8.21
N MET A 121 13.17 -4.78 -8.27
CA MET A 121 14.37 -3.97 -8.03
C MET A 121 14.63 -2.93 -9.12
N ALA A 122 14.22 -3.21 -10.36
CA ALA A 122 14.35 -2.30 -11.49
C ALA A 122 13.34 -1.14 -11.45
N LEU A 123 12.41 -1.10 -10.47
CA LEU A 123 11.30 -0.14 -10.42
C LEU A 123 10.47 -0.14 -11.72
N GLU A 124 10.44 -1.27 -12.42
CA GLU A 124 9.74 -1.35 -13.70
C GLU A 124 8.25 -1.11 -13.44
N GLY A 125 7.66 -0.20 -14.22
CA GLY A 125 6.24 0.13 -14.14
C GLY A 125 5.35 -1.01 -14.65
N GLY A 126 4.04 -0.82 -14.55
CA GLY A 126 3.06 -1.71 -15.18
C GLY A 126 2.77 -3.02 -14.45
N THR A 127 1.53 -3.46 -14.62
CA THR A 127 0.89 -4.62 -14.04
C THR A 127 0.54 -5.57 -15.16
N LEU A 128 0.84 -6.84 -15.00
CA LEU A 128 0.49 -7.87 -15.98
C LEU A 128 -1.01 -8.09 -15.99
N LEU A 129 -1.57 -8.27 -17.18
CA LEU A 129 -2.91 -8.80 -17.33
C LEU A 129 -2.96 -10.27 -16.86
N PRO A 130 -4.12 -10.78 -16.45
CA PRO A 130 -4.25 -12.17 -15.98
C PRO A 130 -3.68 -13.21 -16.95
N HIS A 131 -3.93 -13.09 -18.26
CA HIS A 131 -3.36 -14.03 -19.23
C HIS A 131 -1.83 -13.90 -19.37
N GLU A 132 -1.28 -12.69 -19.28
CA GLU A 132 0.17 -12.43 -19.36
C GLU A 132 0.89 -13.00 -18.14
N PHE A 133 0.30 -12.84 -16.95
CA PHE A 133 0.80 -13.45 -15.72
C PHE A 133 0.85 -14.97 -15.84
N LEU A 134 -0.21 -15.59 -16.38
CA LEU A 134 -0.27 -17.04 -16.57
C LEU A 134 0.77 -17.56 -17.57
N GLN A 135 1.08 -16.78 -18.61
CA GLN A 135 2.14 -17.12 -19.57
C GLN A 135 3.53 -16.95 -18.98
N LYS A 136 3.78 -15.83 -18.28
CA LYS A 136 5.08 -15.50 -17.70
C LYS A 136 5.40 -16.37 -16.48
N LYS A 137 4.37 -16.81 -15.74
CA LYS A 137 4.45 -17.52 -14.46
C LYS A 137 5.34 -16.80 -13.43
N LYS A 138 5.44 -15.48 -13.55
CA LYS A 138 6.34 -14.67 -12.75
C LYS A 138 5.82 -13.23 -12.71
N GLY A 139 5.87 -12.58 -11.55
CA GLY A 139 5.38 -11.21 -11.38
C GLY A 139 5.73 -10.61 -10.02
N VAL A 140 5.30 -9.38 -9.75
CA VAL A 140 5.42 -8.71 -8.44
C VAL A 140 4.06 -8.58 -7.75
N CYS A 141 4.01 -8.08 -6.51
CA CYS A 141 2.79 -8.07 -5.67
C CYS A 141 1.51 -7.63 -6.39
N ARG A 142 1.57 -6.56 -7.20
CA ARG A 142 0.43 -6.07 -7.99
C ARG A 142 -0.05 -7.03 -9.08
N ASP A 143 0.87 -7.77 -9.71
CA ASP A 143 0.54 -8.74 -10.76
C ASP A 143 -0.23 -9.92 -10.13
N TYR A 144 0.26 -10.41 -8.99
CA TYR A 144 -0.42 -11.44 -8.19
C TYR A 144 -1.80 -10.97 -7.71
N ALA A 145 -1.90 -9.75 -7.18
CA ALA A 145 -3.17 -9.21 -6.71
C ALA A 145 -4.23 -9.14 -7.82
N VAL A 146 -3.86 -8.69 -9.03
CA VAL A 146 -4.74 -8.62 -10.20
C VAL A 146 -5.13 -10.00 -10.70
N PHE A 147 -4.17 -10.92 -10.82
CA PHE A 147 -4.43 -12.30 -11.21
C PHE A 147 -5.40 -12.97 -10.23
N ASN A 148 -5.16 -12.85 -8.93
CA ASN A 148 -6.01 -13.43 -7.89
C ASN A 148 -7.42 -12.86 -7.88
N TYR A 149 -7.54 -11.54 -8.04
CA TYR A 149 -8.83 -10.90 -8.20
C TYR A 149 -9.59 -11.44 -9.42
N ALA A 150 -8.92 -11.57 -10.56
CA ALA A 150 -9.53 -12.10 -11.78
C ALA A 150 -10.00 -13.55 -11.60
N VAL A 151 -9.20 -14.41 -10.95
CA VAL A 151 -9.57 -15.80 -10.64
C VAL A 151 -10.81 -15.84 -9.75
N MET A 152 -10.86 -15.06 -8.68
CA MET A 152 -12.02 -15.03 -7.79
C MET A 152 -13.28 -14.49 -8.49
N LYS A 153 -13.11 -13.47 -9.35
CA LYS A 153 -14.19 -12.91 -10.17
C LYS A 153 -14.72 -13.93 -11.16
N ALA A 154 -13.84 -14.70 -11.81
CA ALA A 154 -14.20 -15.79 -12.74
C ALA A 154 -15.07 -16.85 -12.06
N LEU A 155 -14.81 -17.14 -10.79
CA LEU A 155 -15.58 -18.08 -9.97
C LEU A 155 -16.90 -17.50 -9.43
N GLY A 156 -17.20 -16.24 -9.72
CA GLY A 156 -18.45 -15.57 -9.34
C GLY A 156 -18.47 -15.04 -7.91
N TYR A 157 -17.32 -14.97 -7.22
CA TYR A 157 -17.25 -14.33 -5.90
C TYR A 157 -17.46 -12.82 -6.00
N ARG A 158 -18.25 -12.25 -5.08
CA ARG A 158 -18.66 -10.84 -5.11
C ARG A 158 -18.01 -9.99 -4.01
N ASP A 159 -17.76 -10.57 -2.85
CA ASP A 159 -17.11 -9.87 -1.74
C ASP A 159 -15.58 -9.95 -1.88
N ILE A 160 -15.08 -9.46 -3.01
CA ILE A 160 -13.66 -9.40 -3.38
C ILE A 160 -13.25 -7.97 -3.73
N TYR A 161 -12.01 -7.64 -3.42
CA TYR A 161 -11.49 -6.29 -3.39
C TYR A 161 -10.00 -6.31 -3.74
N LEU A 162 -9.45 -5.18 -4.19
CA LEU A 162 -8.00 -4.99 -4.19
C LEU A 162 -7.61 -4.13 -3.00
N ALA A 163 -6.50 -4.43 -2.36
CA ALA A 163 -5.93 -3.54 -1.35
C ALA A 163 -4.53 -3.07 -1.71
N TYR A 164 -4.29 -1.81 -1.38
CA TYR A 164 -2.96 -1.23 -1.37
C TYR A 164 -2.54 -0.97 0.07
N ILE A 165 -1.38 -1.48 0.43
CA ILE A 165 -0.78 -1.34 1.75
C ILE A 165 0.42 -0.41 1.59
N SER A 166 0.35 0.76 2.21
CA SER A 166 1.51 1.66 2.25
C SER A 166 2.40 1.29 3.42
N MET A 167 3.71 1.23 3.18
CA MET A 167 4.71 0.99 4.21
C MET A 167 5.46 2.29 4.52
N SER A 168 5.64 2.60 5.79
CA SER A 168 6.23 3.84 6.34
C SER A 168 7.69 3.95 5.98
N SER A 169 8.38 2.83 6.02
CA SER A 169 9.83 2.72 5.93
C SER A 169 10.32 2.60 4.49
N SER A 170 9.43 2.62 3.49
CA SER A 170 9.80 2.28 2.12
C SER A 170 9.04 3.11 1.10
N ILE A 171 9.71 3.49 0.01
CA ILE A 171 9.06 4.06 -1.19
C ILE A 171 8.14 3.04 -1.89
N TRP A 172 8.12 1.80 -1.40
CA TRP A 172 7.38 0.67 -1.93
C TRP A 172 6.07 0.50 -1.14
N GLY A 173 5.01 0.18 -1.87
CA GLY A 173 3.78 -0.33 -1.28
C GLY A 173 3.62 -1.80 -1.60
N HIS A 174 2.70 -2.45 -0.89
CA HIS A 174 2.28 -3.82 -1.16
C HIS A 174 0.86 -3.85 -1.71
N ALA A 175 0.58 -4.84 -2.54
CA ALA A 175 -0.69 -4.98 -3.23
C ALA A 175 -1.18 -6.42 -3.07
N VAL A 176 -2.43 -6.59 -2.65
CA VAL A 176 -3.02 -7.90 -2.38
C VAL A 176 -4.47 -7.97 -2.83
N LEU A 177 -4.94 -9.19 -3.10
CA LEU A 177 -6.38 -9.48 -3.12
C LEU A 177 -6.90 -9.45 -1.69
N VAL A 178 -8.06 -8.81 -1.50
CA VAL A 178 -8.82 -8.87 -0.25
C VAL A 178 -10.17 -9.49 -0.52
N PHE A 179 -10.67 -10.29 0.43
CA PHE A 179 -12.00 -10.86 0.36
C PHE A 179 -12.69 -10.89 1.71
N LYS A 180 -14.02 -10.97 1.72
CA LYS A 180 -14.82 -11.09 2.94
C LYS A 180 -15.25 -12.52 3.17
N TYR A 181 -15.05 -13.01 4.39
CA TYR A 181 -15.50 -14.33 4.84
C TYR A 181 -16.09 -14.20 6.24
N ASN A 182 -17.34 -14.63 6.42
CA ASN A 182 -18.08 -14.51 7.68
C ASN A 182 -18.01 -13.10 8.30
N GLY A 183 -18.23 -12.07 7.48
CA GLY A 183 -18.21 -10.67 7.93
C GLY A 183 -16.82 -10.06 8.10
N THR A 184 -15.75 -10.85 7.99
CA THR A 184 -14.36 -10.43 8.27
C THR A 184 -13.55 -10.31 6.98
N TYR A 185 -12.66 -9.32 6.90
CA TYR A 185 -11.75 -9.16 5.77
C TYR A 185 -10.51 -10.03 5.92
N TYR A 186 -10.10 -10.65 4.81
CA TYR A 186 -8.88 -11.44 4.67
C TYR A 186 -8.08 -10.93 3.48
N ALA A 187 -6.76 -10.91 3.61
CA ALA A 187 -5.83 -10.67 2.51
C ALA A 187 -5.26 -12.01 2.03
N LEU A 188 -5.27 -12.25 0.72
CA LEU A 188 -4.50 -13.33 0.11
C LEU A 188 -3.11 -12.80 -0.21
N ASP A 189 -2.13 -13.24 0.57
CA ASP A 189 -0.74 -12.78 0.54
C ASP A 189 0.22 -13.97 0.39
N TRP A 190 1.54 -13.72 0.42
CA TRP A 190 2.58 -14.75 0.27
C TRP A 190 2.53 -15.88 1.29
N TRP A 191 1.86 -15.70 2.42
CA TRP A 191 1.67 -16.74 3.45
C TRP A 191 0.32 -17.44 3.35
N GLY A 192 -0.43 -17.16 2.28
CA GLY A 192 -1.82 -17.54 2.11
C GLY A 192 -2.81 -16.55 2.73
N PRO A 193 -4.09 -16.95 2.83
CA PRO A 193 -5.13 -16.12 3.43
C PRO A 193 -4.85 -15.75 4.89
N GLN A 194 -4.76 -14.46 5.18
CA GLN A 194 -4.59 -13.92 6.54
C GLN A 194 -5.74 -12.96 6.86
N LYS A 195 -6.25 -13.02 8.09
CA LYS A 195 -7.23 -12.04 8.56
C LYS A 195 -6.58 -10.66 8.59
N ILE A 196 -7.29 -9.64 8.08
CA ILE A 196 -6.82 -8.26 8.18
C ILE A 196 -7.16 -7.72 9.57
N ASP A 197 -6.17 -7.73 10.45
CA ASP A 197 -6.21 -7.20 11.80
C ASP A 197 -4.88 -6.53 12.17
N ALA A 198 -4.71 -6.17 13.45
CA ALA A 198 -3.50 -5.53 13.94
C ALA A 198 -2.24 -6.40 13.72
N HIS A 199 -2.34 -7.72 13.85
CA HIS A 199 -1.19 -8.62 13.65
C HIS A 199 -0.77 -8.70 12.19
N TYR A 200 -1.73 -8.68 11.26
CA TYR A 200 -1.41 -8.59 9.84
C TYR A 200 -0.70 -7.26 9.51
N ALA A 201 -1.16 -6.15 10.10
CA ALA A 201 -0.50 -4.85 9.94
C ALA A 201 0.92 -4.83 10.56
N GLU A 202 1.12 -5.46 11.71
CA GLU A 202 2.42 -5.59 12.39
C GLU A 202 3.46 -6.35 11.55
N ARG A 203 3.05 -7.42 10.84
CA ARG A 203 3.97 -8.20 9.98
C ARG A 203 4.59 -7.40 8.85
N TRP A 204 3.91 -6.37 8.39
CA TRP A 204 4.38 -5.48 7.34
C TRP A 204 5.15 -4.28 7.93
N GLU A 205 5.93 -4.52 8.99
CA GLU A 205 6.83 -3.61 9.73
C GLU A 205 6.89 -2.19 9.15
N GLY A 206 5.89 -1.39 9.52
CA GLY A 206 5.72 -0.03 8.99
C GLY A 206 4.47 0.20 8.16
N SER A 207 3.58 -0.78 8.00
CA SER A 207 2.30 -0.52 7.33
C SER A 207 1.57 0.68 7.94
N LEU A 208 1.54 1.77 7.16
CA LEU A 208 0.90 3.02 7.53
C LEU A 208 -0.61 2.85 7.51
N SER A 209 -1.10 2.19 6.46
CA SER A 209 -2.50 1.86 6.28
C SER A 209 -2.75 0.90 5.13
N ILE A 210 -3.90 0.21 5.20
CA ILE A 210 -4.45 -0.66 4.18
C ILE A 210 -5.69 0.03 3.60
N VAL A 211 -5.65 0.38 2.32
CA VAL A 211 -6.78 0.95 1.59
C VAL A 211 -7.44 -0.16 0.78
N ILE A 212 -8.73 -0.42 1.01
CA ILE A 212 -9.48 -1.49 0.34
C ILE A 212 -10.41 -0.87 -0.71
N LEU A 213 -10.27 -1.32 -1.96
CA LEU A 213 -10.98 -0.85 -3.15
C LEU A 213 -11.98 -1.88 -3.66
N ASN A 214 -13.20 -1.46 -3.98
CA ASN A 214 -14.18 -2.31 -4.67
C ASN A 214 -13.92 -2.41 -6.18
N ASP A 215 -14.79 -3.13 -6.87
CA ASP A 215 -14.79 -3.34 -8.33
C ASP A 215 -14.94 -2.05 -9.14
N LYS A 216 -15.50 -1.01 -8.55
CA LYS A 216 -15.58 0.34 -9.12
C LYS A 216 -14.37 1.21 -8.79
N GLY A 217 -13.42 0.72 -7.99
CA GLY A 217 -12.28 1.49 -7.52
C GLY A 217 -12.54 2.40 -6.34
N GLU A 218 -13.71 2.31 -5.73
CA GLU A 218 -14.11 3.14 -4.60
C GLU A 218 -13.50 2.56 -3.33
N VAL A 219 -13.02 3.45 -2.45
CA VAL A 219 -12.54 3.03 -1.12
C VAL A 219 -13.73 2.62 -0.27
N VAL A 220 -13.78 1.34 0.09
CA VAL A 220 -14.88 0.75 0.89
C VAL A 220 -14.49 0.45 2.32
N SER A 221 -13.20 0.35 2.61
CA SER A 221 -12.69 0.13 3.96
C SER A 221 -11.25 0.60 4.08
N TYR A 222 -10.83 0.85 5.32
CA TYR A 222 -9.51 1.30 5.69
C TYR A 222 -9.10 0.63 7.00
N VAL A 223 -7.91 0.05 7.03
CA VAL A 223 -7.31 -0.49 8.27
C VAL A 223 -6.00 0.24 8.50
N GLY A 224 -5.98 1.09 9.53
CA GLY A 224 -4.87 1.95 9.90
C GLY A 224 -5.27 2.91 11.02
N VAL A 225 -4.32 3.66 11.56
CA VAL A 225 -4.60 4.64 12.63
C VAL A 225 -5.37 5.82 12.02
N THR A 226 -6.50 6.20 12.62
CA THR A 226 -7.29 7.36 12.17
C THR A 226 -6.61 8.67 12.60
N PRO A 227 -6.85 9.80 11.88
CA PRO A 227 -6.37 11.11 12.33
C PRO A 227 -6.77 11.46 13.77
N TRP A 228 -7.90 10.95 14.26
CA TRP A 228 -8.36 11.15 15.64
C TRP A 228 -7.55 10.35 16.66
N GLU A 229 -7.18 9.12 16.35
CA GLU A 229 -6.27 8.31 17.17
C GLU A 229 -4.84 8.89 17.19
N VAL A 230 -4.41 9.53 16.10
CA VAL A 230 -3.18 10.33 16.04
C VAL A 230 -3.26 11.55 16.95
N ILE A 231 -4.38 12.30 16.92
CA ILE A 231 -4.61 13.47 17.79
C ILE A 231 -4.60 13.08 19.27
N ASN A 232 -5.20 11.95 19.63
CA ASN A 232 -5.20 11.46 21.01
C ASN A 232 -3.82 10.99 21.50
N ARG A 233 -2.85 10.78 20.61
CA ARG A 233 -1.45 10.45 20.93
C ARG A 233 -0.49 11.65 20.91
N LEU A 234 -0.93 12.83 20.44
CA LEU A 234 -0.15 14.08 20.40
C LEU A 234 0.53 14.48 21.73
N PRO A 235 -0.04 14.25 22.92
CA PRO A 235 0.63 14.62 24.18
C PRO A 235 1.98 13.90 24.36
N GLN A 236 2.09 12.64 23.93
CA GLN A 236 3.33 11.87 24.01
C GLN A 236 4.37 12.34 22.99
N LEU A 237 3.92 12.75 21.81
CA LEU A 237 4.76 13.32 20.75
C LEU A 237 5.31 14.69 21.08
N THR A 238 4.51 15.54 21.72
CA THR A 238 4.93 16.87 22.12
C THR A 238 6.06 16.77 23.15
N VAL A 239 5.94 15.83 24.10
CA VAL A 239 7.00 15.53 25.08
C VAL A 239 8.27 15.02 24.40
N MET A 240 8.15 14.18 23.37
CA MET A 240 9.30 13.60 22.66
C MET A 240 10.04 14.64 21.79
N VAL A 241 9.30 15.49 21.06
CA VAL A 241 9.88 16.57 20.24
C VAL A 241 10.54 17.64 21.12
N ILE A 242 9.90 18.02 22.23
CA ILE A 242 10.51 18.92 23.23
C ILE A 242 11.75 18.27 23.83
N GLY A 243 11.72 16.97 24.13
CA GLY A 243 12.87 16.21 24.62
C GLY A 243 14.06 16.22 23.65
N ILE A 244 13.82 16.00 22.35
CA ILE A 244 14.87 16.04 21.32
C ILE A 244 15.43 17.45 21.15
N LEU A 245 14.58 18.48 21.11
CA LEU A 245 15.01 19.87 21.05
C LEU A 245 15.85 20.25 22.27
N LEU A 246 15.48 19.77 23.46
CA LEU A 246 16.23 19.97 24.70
C LEU A 246 17.58 19.22 24.68
N ILE A 247 17.63 17.98 24.19
CA ILE A 247 18.89 17.22 24.06
C ILE A 247 19.84 17.90 23.07
N VAL A 248 19.33 18.39 21.94
CA VAL A 248 20.13 19.13 20.95
C VAL A 248 20.62 20.47 21.51
N LEU A 249 19.82 21.13 22.36
CA LEU A 249 20.23 22.34 23.08
C LEU A 249 21.31 22.06 24.13
N VAL A 250 21.18 20.95 24.87
CA VAL A 250 22.13 20.56 25.94
C VAL A 250 23.45 20.06 25.36
N LEU A 251 23.44 19.35 24.23
CA LEU A 251 24.67 18.85 23.58
C LEU A 251 25.44 19.92 22.79
N LYS A 252 24.91 21.14 22.67
CA LYS A 252 25.57 22.28 22.02
C LYS A 252 26.25 23.24 23.00
N TYR A 253 26.18 22.96 24.30
CA TYR A 253 26.88 23.64 25.40
C TYR A 253 27.69 22.63 26.20
#